data_AF-A0A812W6Y2-F1
#
_entry.id   AF-A0A812W6Y2-F1
#
_cell.length_a   1.000
_cell.length_b   1.000
_cell.length_c   1.000
_cell.angle_alpha   90.00
_cell.angle_beta   90.00
_cell.angle_gamma   90.00
#
_symmetry.space_group_name_H-M   'P 1'
#
loop_
_entity.id
_entity.type
_entity.pdbx_description
1 polymer ?
#
loop_
_entity_poly.entity_id
_entity_poly.type
_entity_poly.pdbx_seq_one_letter_code
_entity_poly.pdbx_strand_id
1 'polypeptide(L)'
;VKPGKKSKGLLGKALKQKREYIHKLLRRDLWDSSVMQGHEVVINKESFAILDDDELLVTITVRGAFFNETALKELTQKDATAERICKEYMATFDLPKLHKICSNGTGVKVHVNGKTIELLPRKHFVFGPAEATWKK
;
A
#
# COMPACT_ATOMS: atom_id res chain seq x y z
N VAL A 1 8.34 -27.43 16.36
CA VAL A 1 8.67 -26.01 16.62
C VAL A 1 8.06 -25.66 17.97
N LYS A 2 8.86 -25.22 18.97
CA LYS A 2 8.30 -24.75 20.25
C LYS A 2 7.53 -23.45 19.97
N PRO A 3 6.27 -23.30 20.37
CA PRO A 3 5.56 -22.03 20.20
C PRO A 3 6.29 -20.96 21.01
N GLY A 4 6.67 -19.87 20.35
CA GLY A 4 7.27 -18.71 21.03
C GLY A 4 6.32 -18.13 22.08
N LYS A 5 6.88 -17.41 23.06
CA LYS A 5 6.12 -16.63 24.04
C LYS A 5 5.09 -15.76 23.29
N LYS A 6 3.81 -15.84 23.66
CA LYS A 6 2.78 -14.99 23.06
C LYS A 6 3.01 -13.54 23.49
N SER A 7 3.17 -12.63 22.54
CA SER A 7 3.17 -11.18 22.77
C SER A 7 1.92 -10.80 23.57
N LYS A 8 2.08 -9.86 24.52
CA LYS A 8 0.96 -9.31 25.30
C LYS A 8 0.11 -8.33 24.48
N GLY A 9 0.59 -7.91 23.30
CA GLY A 9 -0.10 -7.03 22.37
C GLY A 9 -0.32 -5.61 22.90
N LEU A 10 0.43 -5.21 23.93
CA LEU A 10 0.28 -3.90 24.58
C LEU A 10 0.75 -2.79 23.64
N LEU A 11 1.85 -3.02 22.92
CA LEU A 11 2.36 -2.11 21.90
C LEU A 11 1.32 -1.89 20.79
N GLY A 12 0.72 -2.96 20.25
CA GLY A 12 -0.31 -2.86 19.22
C GLY A 12 -1.53 -2.06 19.68
N LYS A 13 -1.96 -2.25 20.93
CA LYS A 13 -3.04 -1.45 21.55
C LYS A 13 -2.64 0.02 21.68
N ALA A 14 -1.42 0.30 22.17
CA ALA A 14 -0.92 1.67 22.33
C ALA A 14 -0.81 2.40 20.99
N LEU A 15 -0.26 1.77 19.96
CA LEU A 15 -0.16 2.33 18.60
C LEU A 15 -1.54 2.65 18.01
N LYS A 16 -2.55 1.81 18.28
CA LYS A 16 -3.92 2.06 17.82
C LYS A 16 -4.58 3.22 18.59
N GLN A 17 -4.47 3.22 19.92
CA GLN A 17 -5.12 4.22 20.79
C GLN A 17 -4.47 5.61 20.71
N LYS A 18 -3.15 5.66 20.49
CA LYS A 18 -2.37 6.90 20.42
C LYS A 18 -2.06 7.31 18.98
N ARG A 19 -2.70 6.69 17.98
CA ARG A 19 -2.43 6.91 16.55
C ARG A 19 -2.41 8.39 16.18
N GLU A 20 -3.47 9.13 16.53
CA GLU A 20 -3.55 10.56 16.22
C GLU A 20 -2.44 11.38 16.87
N TYR A 21 -2.09 11.05 18.12
CA TYR A 21 -0.98 11.70 18.82
C TYR A 21 0.36 11.41 18.13
N ILE A 22 0.61 10.16 17.76
CA ILE A 22 1.83 9.74 17.05
C ILE A 22 1.90 10.41 15.68
N HIS A 23 0.81 10.45 14.92
CA HIS A 23 0.76 11.10 13.61
C HIS A 23 1.06 12.61 13.69
N LYS A 24 0.65 13.30 14.77
CA LYS A 24 1.05 14.71 15.00
C LYS A 24 2.54 14.90 15.22
N LEU A 25 3.24 13.90 15.77
CA LEU A 25 4.68 13.96 16.03
C LEU A 25 5.52 13.57 14.81
N LEU A 26 4.91 12.90 13.83
CA LEU A 26 5.60 12.40 12.65
C LEU A 26 5.35 13.30 11.44
N ARG A 27 6.35 13.39 10.57
CA ARG A 27 6.19 14.08 9.28
C ARG A 27 5.20 13.37 8.34
N ARG A 28 4.96 12.07 8.57
CA ARG A 28 4.11 11.20 7.75
C ARG A 28 3.37 10.22 8.64
N ASP A 29 2.13 9.94 8.28
CA ASP A 29 1.32 8.96 8.98
C ASP A 29 1.94 7.56 8.91
N LEU A 30 1.83 6.84 10.02
CA LEU A 30 2.07 5.41 10.09
C LEU A 30 0.86 4.65 9.57
N TRP A 31 1.12 3.70 8.69
CA TRP A 31 0.12 2.82 8.13
C TRP A 31 0.28 1.43 8.74
N ASP A 32 -0.85 0.79 9.03
CA ASP A 32 -0.87 -0.59 9.49
C ASP A 32 -0.40 -1.53 8.37
N SER A 33 0.37 -2.57 8.66
CA SER A 33 0.80 -3.51 7.61
C SER A 33 -0.37 -4.19 6.89
N SER A 34 -1.54 -4.29 7.53
CA SER A 34 -2.76 -4.82 6.92
C SER A 34 -3.30 -3.99 5.76
N VAL A 35 -2.87 -2.74 5.59
CA VAL A 35 -3.27 -1.95 4.41
C VAL A 35 -2.38 -2.15 3.19
N MET A 36 -1.26 -2.87 3.30
CA MET A 36 -0.43 -3.25 2.15
C MET A 36 -1.21 -4.13 1.17
N GLN A 37 -0.94 -3.99 -0.12
CA GLN A 37 -1.69 -4.63 -1.21
C GLN A 37 -0.89 -5.67 -1.99
N GLY A 38 0.37 -5.89 -1.58
CA GLY A 38 1.24 -6.97 -2.03
C GLY A 38 2.10 -6.62 -3.25
N HIS A 39 1.89 -5.45 -3.87
CA HIS A 39 2.70 -4.98 -5.00
C HIS A 39 3.77 -3.97 -4.59
N GLU A 40 3.78 -3.56 -3.31
CA GLU A 40 4.75 -2.59 -2.81
C GLU A 40 6.17 -3.18 -2.82
N VAL A 41 7.13 -2.41 -3.33
CA VAL A 41 8.55 -2.78 -3.29
C VAL A 41 9.11 -2.46 -1.90
N VAL A 42 9.42 -3.49 -1.11
CA VAL A 42 10.04 -3.34 0.22
C VAL A 42 11.52 -2.96 0.05
N ILE A 43 11.89 -1.78 0.54
CA ILE A 43 13.27 -1.29 0.55
C ILE A 43 14.01 -1.80 1.79
N ASN A 44 13.32 -1.78 2.92
CA ASN A 44 13.91 -2.13 4.20
C ASN A 44 12.84 -2.64 5.17
N LYS A 45 13.28 -3.48 6.10
CA LYS A 45 12.46 -4.04 7.16
C LYS A 45 13.28 -4.06 8.44
N GLU A 46 12.88 -3.24 9.40
CA GLU A 46 13.61 -3.05 10.65
C GLU A 46 12.77 -3.50 11.82
N SER A 47 13.44 -4.12 12.79
CA SER A 47 12.84 -4.65 13.99
C SER A 47 13.42 -3.94 15.19
N PHE A 48 12.55 -3.37 16.01
CA PHE A 48 12.93 -2.66 17.21
C PHE A 48 12.36 -3.39 18.43
N ALA A 49 13.25 -3.91 19.26
CA ALA A 49 12.85 -4.44 20.55
C ALA A 49 12.27 -3.29 21.40
N ILE A 50 11.01 -3.44 21.82
CA ILE A 50 10.38 -2.57 22.82
C ILE A 50 10.43 -3.30 24.16
N LEU A 51 10.35 -2.56 25.26
CA LEU A 51 10.22 -3.14 26.61
C LEU A 51 9.05 -4.14 26.66
N ASP A 52 9.16 -5.16 27.54
CA ASP A 52 8.13 -6.17 27.82
C ASP A 52 7.86 -7.24 26.74
N ASP A 53 8.89 -7.75 26.07
CA ASP A 53 8.82 -8.84 25.08
C ASP A 53 8.01 -8.49 23.80
N ASP A 54 7.69 -7.21 23.56
CA ASP A 54 7.04 -6.74 22.33
C ASP A 54 8.08 -6.21 21.33
N GLU A 55 7.84 -6.44 20.03
CA GLU A 55 8.74 -6.01 18.94
C GLU A 55 7.97 -5.12 17.96
N LEU A 56 8.52 -3.94 17.68
CA LEU A 56 8.00 -3.05 16.64
C LEU A 56 8.66 -3.40 15.31
N LEU A 57 7.85 -3.90 14.39
CA LEU A 57 8.29 -4.15 13.02
C LEU A 57 7.92 -2.97 12.11
N VAL A 58 8.92 -2.34 11.51
CA VAL A 58 8.75 -1.24 10.57
C VAL A 58 9.12 -1.71 9.17
N THR A 59 8.19 -1.60 8.24
CA THR A 59 8.42 -1.90 6.81
C THR A 59 8.46 -0.61 6.03
N ILE A 60 9.57 -0.37 5.32
CA ILE A 60 9.77 0.80 4.47
C ILE A 60 9.64 0.34 3.02
N THR A 61 8.72 0.95 2.29
CA THR A 61 8.47 0.63 0.88
C THR A 61 8.77 1.82 -0.03
N VAL A 62 9.04 1.53 -1.30
CA VAL A 62 9.03 2.56 -2.36
C VAL A 62 7.62 3.13 -2.42
N ARG A 63 7.51 4.46 -2.51
CA ARG A 63 6.24 5.12 -2.75
C ARG A 63 5.71 4.73 -4.12
N GLY A 64 4.46 4.29 -4.17
CA GLY A 64 3.83 3.88 -5.42
C GLY A 64 2.32 4.04 -5.39
N ALA A 65 1.69 3.55 -6.45
CA ALA A 65 0.24 3.55 -6.58
C ALA A 65 -0.41 2.75 -5.44
N PHE A 66 -1.51 3.28 -4.91
CA PHE A 66 -2.39 2.61 -3.96
C PHE A 66 -3.74 2.33 -4.66
N PHE A 67 -4.10 1.07 -4.81
CA PHE A 67 -5.20 0.63 -5.68
C PHE A 67 -6.56 0.64 -4.98
N ASN A 68 -7.59 1.01 -5.74
CA ASN A 68 -8.97 0.67 -5.41
C ASN A 68 -9.24 -0.76 -5.88
N GLU A 69 -9.19 -1.72 -4.96
CA GLU A 69 -9.31 -3.15 -5.32
C GLU A 69 -10.64 -3.49 -5.97
N THR A 70 -11.74 -2.85 -5.57
CA THR A 70 -13.07 -3.07 -6.15
C THR A 70 -13.09 -2.59 -7.61
N ALA A 71 -12.64 -1.36 -7.85
CA ALA A 71 -12.63 -0.79 -9.20
C ALA A 71 -11.63 -1.52 -10.11
N LEU A 72 -10.50 -2.01 -9.56
CA LEU A 72 -9.53 -2.80 -10.31
C LEU A 72 -10.12 -4.15 -10.73
N LYS A 73 -10.81 -4.86 -9.82
CA LYS A 73 -11.51 -6.11 -10.11
C LYS A 73 -12.57 -5.95 -11.20
N GLU A 74 -13.33 -4.85 -11.16
CA GLU A 74 -14.32 -4.56 -12.20
C GLU A 74 -13.65 -4.32 -13.56
N LEU A 75 -12.58 -3.53 -13.57
CA LEU A 75 -11.82 -3.20 -14.79
C LEU A 75 -11.19 -4.43 -15.44
N THR A 76 -10.68 -5.37 -14.63
CA THR A 76 -10.05 -6.61 -15.10
C THR A 76 -11.05 -7.74 -15.31
N GLN A 77 -12.36 -7.49 -15.13
CA GLN A 77 -13.40 -8.53 -15.19
C GLN A 77 -13.15 -9.68 -14.19
N LYS A 78 -12.55 -9.37 -13.04
CA LYS A 78 -12.16 -10.31 -11.97
C LYS A 78 -11.11 -11.32 -12.40
N ASP A 79 -10.35 -11.03 -13.45
CA ASP A 79 -9.17 -11.82 -13.83
C ASP A 79 -8.01 -11.49 -12.90
N ALA A 80 -7.71 -12.42 -11.99
CA ALA A 80 -6.63 -12.30 -11.02
C ALA A 80 -5.24 -12.12 -11.67
N THR A 81 -5.03 -12.67 -12.86
CA THR A 81 -3.77 -12.49 -13.60
C THR A 81 -3.65 -11.07 -14.13
N ALA A 82 -4.73 -10.54 -14.70
CA ALA A 82 -4.77 -9.15 -15.16
C ALA A 82 -4.64 -8.16 -14.00
N GLU A 83 -5.27 -8.42 -12.85
CA GLU A 83 -5.10 -7.61 -11.64
C GLU A 83 -3.64 -7.55 -11.19
N ARG A 84 -3.00 -8.72 -11.10
CA ARG A 84 -1.59 -8.83 -10.72
C ARG A 84 -0.69 -8.08 -11.69
N ILE A 85 -0.86 -8.28 -13.00
CA ILE A 85 -0.05 -7.60 -14.03
C ILE A 85 -0.24 -6.09 -13.96
N CYS A 86 -1.47 -5.59 -13.80
CA CYS A 86 -1.74 -4.17 -13.61
C CYS A 86 -0.99 -3.61 -12.39
N LYS A 87 -1.05 -4.31 -11.25
CA LYS A 87 -0.37 -3.89 -10.01
C LYS A 87 1.16 -3.89 -10.18
N GLU A 88 1.72 -4.97 -10.70
CA GLU A 88 3.17 -5.11 -10.93
C GLU A 88 3.70 -4.10 -11.93
N TYR A 89 2.99 -3.87 -13.05
CA TYR A 89 3.39 -2.89 -14.04
C TYR A 89 3.44 -1.47 -13.47
N MET A 90 2.43 -1.09 -12.68
CA MET A 90 2.41 0.20 -12.00
C MET A 90 3.53 0.35 -10.97
N ALA A 91 3.95 -0.75 -10.31
CA ALA A 91 5.06 -0.74 -9.37
C ALA A 91 6.42 -0.48 -10.03
N THR A 92 6.53 -0.60 -11.37
CA THR A 92 7.77 -0.28 -12.11
C THR A 92 8.03 1.22 -12.26
N PHE A 93 7.03 2.06 -12.00
CA PHE A 93 7.16 3.51 -12.08
C PHE A 93 7.46 4.10 -10.71
N ASP A 94 8.40 5.04 -10.65
CA ASP A 94 8.52 5.90 -9.48
C ASP A 94 7.34 6.89 -9.42
N LEU A 95 7.11 7.44 -8.23
CA LEU A 95 5.99 8.35 -7.99
C LEU A 95 6.04 9.62 -8.88
N PRO A 96 7.19 10.31 -9.06
CA PRO A 96 7.28 11.46 -9.95
C PRO A 96 6.90 11.16 -11.40
N LYS A 97 7.33 10.00 -11.94
CA LYS A 97 6.98 9.57 -13.29
C LYS A 97 5.50 9.24 -13.41
N LEU A 98 4.90 8.57 -12.41
CA LEU A 98 3.45 8.36 -12.37
C LEU A 98 2.67 9.68 -12.37
N HIS A 99 3.08 10.65 -11.55
CA HIS A 99 2.46 11.98 -11.55
C HIS A 99 2.56 12.67 -12.91
N LYS A 100 3.72 12.57 -13.58
CA LYS A 100 3.92 13.15 -14.91
C LYS A 100 3.04 12.49 -15.97
N ILE A 101 2.90 11.17 -15.93
CA ILE A 101 2.02 10.44 -16.87
C ILE A 101 0.55 10.85 -16.63
N CYS A 102 0.17 11.04 -15.37
CA CYS A 102 -1.21 11.27 -14.96
C CYS A 102 -1.61 12.75 -14.83
N SER A 103 -0.74 13.70 -15.19
CA SER A 103 -0.89 15.12 -14.84
C SER A 103 -2.17 15.77 -15.38
N ASN A 104 -2.74 15.22 -16.45
CA ASN A 104 -3.97 15.69 -17.10
C ASN A 104 -5.13 14.70 -16.96
N GLY A 105 -5.12 13.84 -15.93
CA GLY A 105 -6.11 12.77 -15.78
C GLY A 105 -5.93 11.61 -16.76
N THR A 106 -4.86 11.63 -17.56
CA THR A 106 -4.49 10.54 -18.46
C THR A 106 -4.18 9.27 -17.66
N GLY A 107 -4.68 8.14 -18.12
CA GLY A 107 -4.44 6.85 -17.49
C GLY A 107 -3.13 6.21 -17.90
N VAL A 108 -2.70 5.23 -17.12
CA VAL A 108 -1.62 4.30 -17.50
C VAL A 108 -2.24 3.14 -18.27
N LYS A 109 -1.77 2.92 -19.50
CA LYS A 109 -2.22 1.80 -20.34
C LYS A 109 -1.36 0.57 -20.09
N VAL A 110 -2.00 -0.55 -19.81
CA VAL A 110 -1.37 -1.86 -19.58
C VAL A 110 -1.91 -2.84 -20.61
N HIS A 111 -1.02 -3.55 -21.30
CA HIS A 111 -1.43 -4.58 -22.26
C HIS A 111 -1.41 -5.95 -21.60
N VAL A 112 -2.57 -6.61 -21.53
CA VAL A 112 -2.74 -7.94 -20.93
C VAL A 112 -3.48 -8.82 -21.93
N ASN A 113 -2.86 -9.92 -22.38
CA ASN A 113 -3.47 -10.91 -23.27
C ASN A 113 -4.12 -10.28 -24.52
N GLY A 114 -3.45 -9.31 -25.15
CA GLY A 114 -3.95 -8.60 -26.33
C GLY A 114 -5.03 -7.54 -26.06
N LYS A 115 -5.46 -7.35 -24.81
CA LYS A 115 -6.36 -6.27 -24.38
C LYS A 115 -5.56 -5.11 -23.80
N THR A 116 -6.05 -3.89 -24.02
CA THR A 116 -5.49 -2.69 -23.37
C THR A 116 -6.39 -2.30 -22.21
N ILE A 117 -5.81 -2.28 -21.01
CA ILE A 117 -6.47 -1.87 -19.78
C ILE A 117 -5.95 -0.47 -19.41
N GLU A 118 -6.85 0.49 -19.21
CA GLU A 118 -6.47 1.86 -18.83
C GLU A 118 -6.74 2.12 -17.34
N LEU A 119 -5.66 2.32 -16.58
CA LEU A 119 -5.67 2.62 -15.15
C LEU A 119 -5.76 4.14 -14.96
N LEU A 120 -6.88 4.64 -14.42
CA LEU A 120 -7.12 6.07 -14.24
C LEU A 120 -6.82 6.49 -12.80
N PRO A 121 -6.10 7.61 -12.60
CA PRO A 121 -5.86 8.16 -11.27
C PRO A 121 -7.19 8.54 -10.60
N ARG A 122 -7.26 8.39 -9.28
CA ARG A 122 -8.45 8.62 -8.42
C ARG A 122 -9.67 7.74 -8.71
N LYS A 123 -9.61 6.86 -9.71
CA LYS A 123 -10.63 5.83 -9.98
C LYS A 123 -10.11 4.43 -9.66
N HIS A 124 -9.01 4.03 -10.31
CA HIS A 124 -8.42 2.70 -10.18
C HIS A 124 -7.28 2.69 -9.14
N PHE A 125 -6.58 3.83 -8.97
CA PHE A 125 -5.52 3.99 -7.98
C PHE A 125 -5.34 5.46 -7.57
N VAL A 126 -4.62 5.71 -6.49
CA VAL A 126 -4.11 7.02 -6.04
C VAL A 126 -2.61 6.96 -5.75
N PHE A 127 -1.97 8.08 -5.45
CA PHE A 127 -0.51 8.19 -5.28
C PHE A 127 -0.02 7.80 -3.88
N GLY A 128 -0.90 7.24 -3.05
CA GLY A 128 -0.60 6.71 -1.73
C GLY A 128 -1.87 6.52 -0.89
N PRO A 129 -1.79 5.77 0.22
CA PRO A 129 -2.95 5.45 1.04
C PRO A 129 -3.67 6.67 1.63
N ALA A 130 -2.97 7.80 1.83
CA ALA A 130 -3.57 9.05 2.33
C ALA A 130 -4.63 9.66 1.40
N GLU A 131 -4.54 9.37 0.09
CA GLU A 131 -5.47 9.89 -0.92
C GLU A 131 -6.64 8.94 -1.19
N ALA A 132 -6.65 7.75 -0.55
CA ALA A 132 -7.62 6.70 -0.82
C ALA A 132 -8.95 6.97 -0.09
N THR A 133 -9.77 7.87 -0.64
CA THR A 133 -11.05 8.30 -0.03
C THR A 133 -12.11 7.20 0.08
N TRP A 134 -11.94 6.08 -0.63
CA TRP A 134 -12.80 4.89 -0.55
C TRP A 134 -12.48 3.98 0.64
N LYS A 135 -11.36 4.21 1.32
CA LYS A 135 -11.04 3.58 2.61
C LYS A 135 -11.57 4.48 3.73
N LYS A 136 -12.88 4.54 3.91
CA LYS A 136 -13.48 5.07 5.14
C LYS A 136 -13.80 3.94 6.10
#